data_AF-A0A448YXS2-F1
#
_entry.id   AF-A0A448YXS2-F1
#
_cell.length_a   1.000
_cell.length_b   1.000
_cell.length_c   1.000
_cell.angle_alpha   90.00
_cell.angle_beta   90.00
_cell.angle_gamma   90.00
#
_symmetry.space_group_name_H-M   'P 1'
#
loop_
_entity.id
_entity.type
_entity.pdbx_description
1 polymer ?
#
loop_
_entity_poly.entity_id
_entity_poly.type
_entity_poly.pdbx_seq_one_letter_code
_entity_poly.pdbx_strand_id
1 'polypeptide(L)'
;MMIDTTHRPDAVPFPMEFSPIVTTKRMPRKRKNVSFFPKVFAQRTLHRIDFTAEEMQNTWYSTSELREIKKSSKMLAIKLSVATTTDDGNDETSDCLRGLEGRTLSGLKTRRRTKAIARNAVLREQSRQRKWGLVDADRIADEYYECTECSSFAANMVGLRDQAAAKELHNEPAATAPIGASLPPIATSGPGACRRKSMAASALGDSARSIQRIASISSRRLISDAIFAV
;
A
#
# COMPACT_ATOMS: atom_id res chain seq x y z
N MET A 1 46.28 -20.66 -40.69
CA MET A 1 44.95 -21.14 -41.09
C MET A 1 43.96 -20.00 -40.87
N MET A 2 43.58 -19.33 -41.95
CA MET A 2 42.58 -18.25 -41.94
C MET A 2 41.20 -18.89 -41.93
N ILE A 3 40.39 -18.57 -40.93
CA ILE A 3 38.98 -18.99 -40.88
C ILE A 3 38.17 -17.87 -41.51
N ASP A 4 37.63 -18.22 -42.66
CA ASP A 4 36.96 -17.37 -43.61
C ASP A 4 35.47 -17.24 -43.27
N THR A 5 34.92 -16.10 -43.70
CA THR A 5 33.54 -15.93 -44.14
C THR A 5 32.41 -16.07 -43.11
N THR A 6 32.15 -14.92 -42.48
CA THR A 6 30.83 -14.29 -42.34
C THR A 6 29.71 -14.92 -43.19
N HIS A 7 28.83 -15.71 -42.57
CA HIS A 7 27.51 -16.04 -43.13
C HIS A 7 26.45 -15.47 -42.20
N ARG A 8 25.91 -14.31 -42.57
CA ARG A 8 24.82 -13.63 -41.86
C ARG A 8 23.52 -14.22 -42.45
N PRO A 9 22.80 -15.10 -41.74
CA PRO A 9 21.59 -15.70 -42.27
C PRO A 9 20.56 -14.60 -42.55
N ASP A 10 19.92 -14.74 -43.70
CA ASP A 10 18.95 -13.83 -44.26
C ASP A 10 17.92 -13.37 -43.23
N ALA A 11 17.74 -12.06 -43.15
CA ALA A 11 16.71 -11.43 -42.36
C ALA A 11 15.36 -11.88 -42.91
N VAL A 12 14.76 -12.88 -42.27
CA VAL A 12 13.38 -13.30 -42.52
C VAL A 12 12.50 -12.07 -42.27
N PRO A 13 11.82 -11.52 -43.29
CA PRO A 13 10.88 -10.44 -43.07
C PRO A 13 9.75 -11.02 -42.24
N PHE A 14 9.74 -10.71 -40.95
CA PHE A 14 8.60 -11.03 -40.08
C PHE A 14 7.36 -10.39 -40.72
N PRO A 15 6.37 -11.18 -41.16
CA PRO A 15 5.08 -10.64 -41.52
C PRO A 15 4.44 -10.21 -40.20
N MET A 16 4.70 -8.97 -39.78
CA MET A 16 3.82 -8.25 -38.89
C MET A 16 2.51 -8.01 -39.66
N GLU A 17 1.71 -9.07 -39.81
CA GLU A 17 0.29 -8.90 -40.04
C GLU A 17 -0.26 -8.28 -38.75
N PHE A 18 -0.28 -6.95 -38.74
CA PHE A 18 -1.04 -6.19 -37.77
C PHE A 18 -2.47 -6.72 -37.81
N SER A 19 -2.85 -7.46 -36.77
CA SER A 19 -4.24 -7.82 -36.51
C SER A 19 -5.09 -6.58 -36.77
N PRO A 20 -6.10 -6.64 -37.66
CA PRO A 20 -6.88 -5.47 -38.03
C PRO A 20 -7.41 -4.86 -36.74
N ILE A 21 -6.92 -3.65 -36.45
CA ILE A 21 -7.31 -2.87 -35.28
C ILE A 21 -8.83 -2.93 -35.25
N VAL A 22 -9.37 -3.66 -34.27
CA VAL A 22 -10.80 -3.74 -34.05
C VAL A 22 -11.23 -2.30 -33.81
N THR A 23 -11.81 -1.71 -34.84
CA THR A 23 -12.32 -0.34 -34.85
C THR A 23 -13.59 -0.34 -34.01
N THR A 24 -13.39 -0.53 -32.71
CA THR A 24 -14.40 -0.22 -31.71
C THR A 24 -14.80 1.23 -31.97
N LYS A 25 -16.08 1.45 -32.30
CA LYS A 25 -16.65 2.78 -32.52
C LYS A 25 -16.24 3.65 -31.34
N ARG A 26 -15.22 4.50 -31.53
CA ARG A 26 -14.75 5.42 -30.51
C ARG A 26 -15.86 6.44 -30.32
N MET A 27 -16.69 6.21 -29.31
CA MET A 27 -17.67 7.18 -28.86
C MET A 27 -16.97 8.54 -28.71
N PRO A 28 -17.54 9.63 -29.23
CA PRO A 28 -16.92 10.95 -29.17
C PRO A 28 -16.61 11.28 -27.71
N ARG A 29 -15.31 11.30 -27.38
CA ARG A 29 -14.86 11.63 -26.02
C ARG A 29 -15.26 13.07 -25.75
N LYS A 30 -16.18 13.29 -24.81
CA LYS A 30 -16.49 14.63 -24.30
C LYS A 30 -15.16 15.30 -23.92
N ARG A 31 -14.87 16.44 -24.55
CA ARG A 31 -13.69 17.24 -24.22
C ARG A 31 -13.79 17.64 -22.75
N LYS A 32 -12.86 17.13 -21.93
CA LYS A 32 -12.76 17.57 -20.54
C LYS A 32 -12.18 18.97 -20.56
N ASN A 33 -12.99 19.95 -20.18
CA ASN A 33 -12.51 21.32 -20.03
C ASN A 33 -12.08 21.49 -18.58
N VAL A 34 -10.85 21.96 -18.37
CA VAL A 34 -10.38 22.38 -17.06
C VAL A 34 -10.82 23.83 -16.89
N SER A 35 -11.72 24.07 -15.94
CA SER A 35 -12.10 25.40 -15.51
C SER A 35 -11.54 25.65 -14.12
N PHE A 36 -10.97 26.84 -13.92
CA PHE A 36 -10.52 27.27 -12.60
C PHE A 36 -11.68 27.94 -11.86
N PHE A 37 -11.73 27.77 -10.55
CA PHE A 37 -12.66 28.52 -9.73
C PHE A 37 -12.27 30.01 -9.78
N PRO A 38 -13.18 30.93 -10.15
CA PRO A 38 -12.83 32.32 -10.44
C PRO A 38 -12.37 33.12 -9.21
N LYS A 39 -12.62 32.61 -8.01
CA LYS A 39 -12.27 33.26 -6.75
C LYS A 39 -11.11 32.52 -6.08
N VAL A 40 -9.97 33.20 -5.97
CA VAL A 40 -8.82 32.67 -5.22
C VAL A 40 -9.01 33.01 -3.75
N PHE A 41 -8.99 31.99 -2.89
CA PHE A 41 -8.88 32.18 -1.45
C PHE A 41 -7.40 32.07 -1.06
N ALA A 42 -6.83 33.16 -0.55
CA ALA A 42 -5.49 33.16 0.01
C ALA A 42 -5.59 33.11 1.55
N GLN A 43 -5.03 32.07 2.15
CA GLN A 43 -4.83 32.00 3.59
C GLN A 43 -3.35 32.28 3.87
N ARG A 44 -3.06 33.23 4.76
CA ARG A 44 -1.69 33.44 5.21
C ARG A 44 -1.27 32.24 6.05
N THR A 45 -0.24 31.54 5.58
CA THR A 45 0.44 30.47 6.33
C THR A 45 1.78 31.00 6.82
N LEU A 46 2.19 30.60 8.02
CA LEU A 46 3.53 30.89 8.56
C LEU A 46 4.61 30.45 7.57
N HIS A 47 5.47 31.39 7.16
CA HIS A 47 6.60 31.07 6.30
C HIS A 47 7.70 30.38 7.11
N ARG A 48 8.47 29.46 6.52
CA ARG A 48 9.51 28.70 7.24
C ARG A 48 10.55 29.60 7.93
N ILE A 49 10.85 30.77 7.35
CA ILE A 49 11.82 31.73 7.92
C ILE A 49 11.25 32.42 9.18
N ASP A 50 9.92 32.50 9.31
CA ASP A 50 9.26 33.13 10.44
C ASP A 50 9.21 32.22 11.67
N PHE A 51 9.60 30.94 11.53
CA PHE A 51 9.70 30.02 12.66
C PHE A 51 10.91 30.38 13.52
N THR A 52 10.67 30.51 14.82
CA THR A 52 11.77 30.49 15.79
C THR A 52 12.48 29.13 15.77
N ALA A 53 13.73 29.08 16.24
CA ALA A 53 14.48 27.83 16.31
C ALA A 53 13.76 26.76 17.15
N GLU A 54 13.11 27.17 18.25
CA GLU A 54 12.33 26.29 19.12
C GLU A 54 11.09 25.75 18.41
N GLU A 55 10.34 26.59 17.70
CA GLU A 55 9.20 26.14 16.92
C GLU A 55 9.61 25.20 15.80
N MET A 56 10.72 25.48 15.10
CA MET A 56 11.22 24.60 14.05
C MET A 56 11.59 23.21 14.61
N GLN A 57 12.23 23.16 15.79
CA GLN A 57 12.54 21.91 16.47
C GLN A 57 11.29 21.16 16.94
N ASN A 58 10.26 21.88 17.40
CA ASN A 58 9.02 21.27 17.90
C ASN A 58 8.03 20.88 16.78
N THR A 59 8.17 21.45 15.59
CA THR A 59 7.27 21.20 14.46
C THR A 59 7.64 19.92 13.71
N TRP A 60 8.94 19.62 13.62
CA TRP A 60 9.46 18.52 12.82
C TRP A 60 10.10 17.45 13.70
N TYR A 61 9.80 16.19 13.41
CA TYR A 61 10.48 15.09 14.07
C TYR A 61 11.97 15.09 13.73
N SER A 62 12.79 15.01 14.76
CA SER A 62 14.22 14.73 14.64
C SER A 62 14.45 13.34 14.04
N THR A 63 15.66 13.13 13.53
CA THR A 63 16.04 11.82 12.97
C THR A 63 16.01 10.70 14.03
N SER A 64 16.31 11.01 15.29
CA SER A 64 16.19 10.10 16.43
C SER A 64 14.74 9.73 16.72
N GLU A 65 13.83 10.70 16.77
CA GLU A 65 12.40 10.44 16.99
C GLU A 65 11.81 9.60 15.86
N LEU A 66 12.14 9.90 14.60
CA LEU A 66 11.71 9.08 13.46
C LEU A 66 12.22 7.64 13.54
N ARG A 67 13.44 7.41 14.03
CA ARG A 67 13.98 6.06 14.27
C ARG A 67 13.21 5.35 15.38
N GLU A 68 12.89 6.06 16.45
CA GLU A 68 12.13 5.52 17.58
C GLU A 68 10.70 5.17 17.18
N ILE A 69 10.00 6.04 16.46
CA ILE A 69 8.67 5.77 15.89
C ILE A 69 8.68 4.54 14.99
N LYS A 70 9.70 4.42 14.12
CA LYS A 70 9.86 3.22 13.26
C LYS A 70 10.12 1.96 14.09
N LYS A 71 10.92 2.06 15.15
CA LYS A 71 11.23 0.95 16.06
C LYS A 71 9.99 0.51 16.82
N SER A 72 9.25 1.44 17.43
CA SER A 72 8.02 1.14 18.17
C SER A 72 6.95 0.53 17.27
N SER A 73 6.75 1.07 16.07
CA SER A 73 5.83 0.53 15.06
C SER A 73 6.19 -0.91 14.67
N LYS A 74 7.49 -1.19 14.49
CA LYS A 74 7.97 -2.55 14.19
C LYS A 74 7.73 -3.50 15.37
N MET A 75 8.02 -3.07 16.59
CA MET A 75 7.80 -3.88 17.80
C MET A 75 6.32 -4.19 18.00
N LEU A 76 5.44 -3.20 17.80
CA LEU A 76 4.00 -3.37 17.87
C LEU A 76 3.50 -4.39 16.83
N ALA A 77 3.93 -4.27 15.57
CA ALA A 77 3.58 -5.24 14.52
C ALA A 77 4.04 -6.68 14.84
N ILE A 78 5.21 -6.84 15.47
CA ILE A 78 5.70 -8.15 15.92
C ILE A 78 4.87 -8.68 17.09
N LYS A 79 4.66 -7.86 18.13
CA LYS A 79 3.89 -8.26 19.32
C LYS A 79 2.48 -8.71 18.95
N LEU A 80 1.81 -7.96 18.09
CA LEU A 80 0.46 -8.31 17.62
C LEU A 80 0.45 -9.58 16.77
N SER A 81 1.47 -9.79 15.94
CA SER A 81 1.55 -11.03 15.15
C SER A 81 1.71 -12.29 16.00
N VAL A 82 2.27 -12.18 17.21
CA VAL A 82 2.37 -13.30 18.16
C VAL A 82 1.03 -13.49 18.88
N ALA A 83 0.41 -12.40 19.35
CA ALA A 83 -0.87 -12.45 20.07
C ALA A 83 -2.00 -13.06 19.22
N THR A 84 -2.04 -12.79 17.91
CA THR A 84 -3.05 -13.36 17.00
C THR A 84 -2.94 -14.89 16.81
N THR A 85 -1.90 -15.55 17.30
CA THR A 85 -1.73 -17.01 17.16
C THR A 85 -2.30 -17.81 18.33
N THR A 86 -2.57 -17.15 19.46
CA THR A 86 -3.27 -17.71 20.60
C THR A 86 -4.75 -17.35 20.45
N ASP A 87 -5.55 -18.32 19.96
CA ASP A 87 -6.98 -18.23 19.64
C ASP A 87 -7.85 -18.14 20.90
N ASP A 88 -7.52 -17.22 21.81
CA ASP A 88 -8.36 -16.90 22.95
C ASP A 88 -9.38 -15.88 22.43
N GLY A 89 -10.57 -16.37 22.02
CA GLY A 89 -11.61 -15.66 21.25
C GLY A 89 -12.24 -14.41 21.87
N ASN A 90 -11.44 -13.52 22.45
CA ASN A 90 -11.79 -12.25 23.06
C ASN A 90 -11.11 -11.11 22.28
N ASP A 91 -11.43 -11.00 21.00
CA ASP A 91 -10.78 -10.12 20.01
C ASP A 91 -11.53 -8.78 19.87
N GLU A 92 -11.72 -8.05 20.98
CA GLU A 92 -12.29 -6.68 20.96
C GLU A 92 -11.22 -5.58 20.87
N THR A 93 -9.95 -5.90 21.11
CA THR A 93 -8.84 -5.01 20.78
C THR A 93 -8.52 -5.14 19.30
N SER A 94 -9.35 -4.51 18.48
CA SER A 94 -9.03 -4.15 17.09
C SER A 94 -7.88 -3.13 17.09
N ASP A 95 -6.70 -3.59 17.51
CA ASP A 95 -5.49 -2.80 17.43
C ASP A 95 -5.31 -2.42 15.96
N CYS A 96 -5.11 -1.12 15.70
CA CYS A 96 -4.97 -0.56 14.37
C CYS A 96 -3.72 -1.10 13.67
N LEU A 97 -3.81 -2.32 13.14
CA LEU A 97 -2.81 -2.98 12.31
C LEU A 97 -2.74 -2.37 10.90
N ARG A 98 -3.66 -1.45 10.60
CA ARG A 98 -3.74 -0.80 9.31
C ARG A 98 -2.47 0.00 9.02
N GLY A 99 -1.84 -0.27 7.89
CA GLY A 99 -0.52 0.28 7.53
C GLY A 99 0.68 -0.46 8.15
N LEU A 100 0.46 -1.42 9.05
CA LEU A 100 1.47 -2.30 9.64
C LEU A 100 1.39 -3.75 9.14
N GLU A 101 0.47 -4.07 8.25
CA GLU A 101 0.24 -5.42 7.72
C GLU A 101 1.51 -5.95 7.04
N GLY A 102 2.21 -5.10 6.29
CA GLY A 102 3.50 -5.46 5.66
C GLY A 102 4.68 -5.56 6.64
N ARG A 103 4.47 -5.21 7.93
CA ARG A 103 5.47 -5.27 9.01
C ARG A 103 5.22 -6.44 9.96
N THR A 104 4.05 -7.05 9.95
CA THR A 104 3.80 -8.29 10.69
C THR A 104 4.66 -9.44 10.14
N LEU A 105 4.92 -10.47 10.95
CA LEU A 105 5.70 -11.62 10.51
C LEU A 105 5.04 -12.35 9.33
N SER A 106 3.72 -12.53 9.39
CA SER A 106 2.92 -13.16 8.34
C SER A 106 2.92 -12.32 7.06
N GLY A 107 2.64 -11.02 7.15
CA GLY A 107 2.62 -10.13 5.98
C GLY A 107 4.00 -9.96 5.34
N LEU A 108 5.07 -9.93 6.13
CA LEU A 108 6.44 -9.91 5.61
C LEU A 108 6.76 -11.21 4.85
N LYS A 109 6.39 -12.37 5.40
CA LYS A 109 6.57 -13.68 4.77
C LYS A 109 5.79 -13.76 3.45
N THR A 110 4.51 -13.40 3.46
CA THR A 110 3.66 -13.36 2.25
C THR A 110 4.25 -12.44 1.20
N ARG A 111 4.59 -11.19 1.55
CA ARG A 111 5.17 -10.23 0.61
C ARG A 111 6.50 -10.72 0.01
N ARG A 112 7.37 -11.33 0.81
CA ARG A 112 8.64 -11.91 0.31
C ARG A 112 8.36 -13.08 -0.64
N ARG A 113 7.44 -13.97 -0.28
CA ARG A 113 7.04 -15.12 -1.10
C ARG A 113 6.45 -14.68 -2.44
N THR A 114 5.46 -13.79 -2.46
CA THR A 114 4.85 -13.29 -3.70
C THR A 114 5.89 -12.63 -4.61
N LYS A 115 6.80 -11.82 -4.05
CA LYS A 115 7.89 -11.22 -4.83
C LYS A 115 8.84 -12.25 -5.42
N ALA A 116 9.20 -13.28 -4.65
CA ALA A 116 10.07 -14.34 -5.14
C ALA A 116 9.40 -15.14 -6.27
N ILE A 117 8.13 -15.51 -6.09
CA ILE A 117 7.34 -16.22 -7.11
C ILE A 117 7.25 -15.39 -8.39
N ALA A 118 6.83 -14.13 -8.30
CA ALA A 118 6.67 -13.26 -9.48
C ALA A 118 8.00 -13.04 -10.23
N ARG A 119 9.12 -12.87 -9.51
CA ARG A 119 10.45 -12.77 -10.15
C ARG A 119 10.84 -14.07 -10.84
N ASN A 120 10.62 -15.21 -10.19
CA ASN A 120 10.96 -16.51 -10.76
C ASN A 120 10.10 -16.81 -11.99
N ALA A 121 8.82 -16.44 -12.00
CA ALA A 121 7.94 -16.59 -13.17
C ALA A 121 8.49 -15.82 -14.38
N VAL A 122 8.83 -14.54 -14.18
CA VAL A 122 9.45 -13.71 -15.24
C VAL A 122 10.77 -14.30 -15.73
N LEU A 123 11.67 -14.70 -14.83
CA LEU A 123 12.98 -15.25 -15.22
C LEU A 123 12.87 -16.59 -15.95
N ARG A 124 11.91 -17.44 -15.55
CA ARG A 124 11.61 -18.71 -16.23
C ARG A 124 11.11 -18.46 -17.64
N GLU A 125 10.17 -17.54 -17.80
CA GLU A 125 9.62 -17.21 -19.11
C GLU A 125 10.68 -16.57 -20.03
N GLN A 126 11.48 -15.64 -19.52
CA GLN A 126 12.61 -15.06 -20.26
C GLN A 126 13.63 -16.13 -20.69
N SER A 127 13.92 -17.10 -19.82
CA SER A 127 14.84 -18.20 -20.15
C SER A 127 14.25 -19.14 -21.21
N ARG A 128 12.94 -19.41 -21.14
CA ARG A 128 12.20 -20.18 -22.17
C ARG A 128 12.27 -19.47 -23.51
N GLN A 129 11.96 -18.17 -23.55
CA GLN A 129 12.03 -17.35 -24.77
C GLN A 129 13.44 -17.36 -25.37
N ARG A 130 14.48 -17.15 -24.55
CA ARG A 130 15.88 -17.21 -25.01
C ARG A 130 16.26 -18.56 -25.60
N LYS A 131 15.87 -19.66 -24.97
CA LYS A 131 16.16 -21.03 -25.43
C LYS A 131 15.51 -21.32 -26.80
N TRP A 132 14.39 -20.68 -27.11
CA TRP A 132 13.60 -20.92 -28.32
C TRP A 132 13.75 -19.79 -29.36
N GLY A 133 14.58 -18.78 -29.10
CA GLY A 133 14.74 -17.62 -29.98
C GLY A 133 13.50 -16.74 -30.11
N LEU A 134 12.60 -16.77 -29.13
CA LEU A 134 11.37 -15.96 -29.10
C LEU A 134 11.61 -14.64 -28.36
N VAL A 135 10.81 -13.62 -28.69
CA VAL A 135 10.74 -12.35 -27.96
C VAL A 135 9.27 -11.93 -27.87
N ASP A 136 8.66 -12.15 -26.70
CA ASP A 136 7.24 -11.87 -26.46
C ASP A 136 7.08 -11.19 -25.10
N ALA A 137 6.90 -9.88 -25.11
CA ALA A 137 6.77 -9.09 -23.90
C ALA A 137 5.42 -9.31 -23.20
N ASP A 138 4.36 -9.54 -23.97
CA ASP A 138 3.01 -9.75 -23.43
C ASP A 138 2.96 -11.05 -22.64
N ARG A 139 3.60 -12.11 -23.15
CA ARG A 139 3.70 -13.37 -22.43
C ARG A 139 4.43 -13.25 -21.09
N ILE A 140 5.48 -12.43 -20.99
CA ILE A 140 6.17 -12.16 -19.71
C ILE A 140 5.24 -11.41 -18.76
N ALA A 141 4.46 -10.46 -19.28
CA ALA A 141 3.50 -9.70 -18.49
C ALA A 141 2.39 -10.59 -17.93
N ASP A 142 1.86 -11.52 -18.73
CA ASP A 142 0.85 -12.49 -18.32
C ASP A 142 1.35 -13.37 -17.15
N GLU A 143 2.56 -13.94 -17.26
CA GLU A 143 3.16 -14.76 -16.21
C GLU A 143 3.37 -13.97 -14.89
N TYR A 144 3.70 -12.68 -14.99
CA TYR A 144 3.77 -11.81 -13.81
C TYR A 144 2.39 -11.51 -13.22
N TYR A 145 1.40 -11.25 -14.09
CA TYR A 145 0.04 -10.94 -13.71
C TYR A 145 -0.61 -12.09 -12.94
N GLU A 146 -0.48 -13.33 -13.43
CA GLU A 146 -0.98 -14.54 -12.77
C GLU A 146 -0.48 -14.66 -11.31
N CYS A 147 0.76 -14.26 -11.05
CA CYS A 147 1.37 -14.33 -9.73
C CYS A 147 0.95 -13.18 -8.78
N THR A 148 0.49 -12.06 -9.34
CA THR A 148 0.25 -10.81 -8.59
C THR A 148 -1.22 -10.42 -8.47
N GLU A 149 -2.10 -11.02 -9.26
CA GLU A 149 -3.55 -10.75 -9.27
C GLU A 149 -4.18 -10.86 -7.89
N CYS A 150 -3.94 -11.95 -7.15
CA CYS A 150 -4.49 -12.14 -5.81
C CYS A 150 -4.11 -11.02 -4.84
N SER A 151 -2.87 -10.51 -4.95
CA SER A 151 -2.40 -9.41 -4.09
C SER A 151 -3.04 -8.08 -4.48
N SER A 152 -3.23 -7.86 -5.79
CA SER A 152 -3.94 -6.69 -6.32
C SER A 152 -5.40 -6.68 -5.86
N PHE A 153 -6.09 -7.80 -6.02
CA PHE A 153 -7.48 -7.97 -5.58
C PHE A 153 -7.64 -7.77 -4.08
N ALA A 154 -6.77 -8.38 -3.26
CA ALA A 154 -6.79 -8.21 -1.81
C ALA A 154 -6.61 -6.73 -1.41
N ALA A 155 -5.66 -6.02 -2.03
CA ALA A 155 -5.43 -4.60 -1.77
C ALA A 155 -6.66 -3.75 -2.16
N ASN A 156 -7.30 -4.05 -3.30
CA ASN A 156 -8.52 -3.36 -3.73
C ASN A 156 -9.67 -3.56 -2.73
N MET A 157 -9.89 -4.79 -2.27
CA MET A 157 -10.93 -5.10 -1.28
C MET A 157 -10.71 -4.37 0.05
N VAL A 158 -9.47 -4.27 0.50
CA VAL A 158 -9.12 -3.46 1.69
C VAL A 158 -9.43 -1.98 1.43
N GLY A 159 -9.03 -1.43 0.28
CA GLY A 159 -9.31 -0.04 -0.08
C GLY A 159 -10.81 0.30 -0.14
N LEU A 160 -11.67 -0.64 -0.57
CA LEU A 160 -13.11 -0.45 -0.56
C LEU A 160 -13.70 -0.40 0.86
N ARG A 161 -13.22 -1.26 1.76
CA ARG A 161 -13.62 -1.23 3.18
C ARG A 161 -13.19 0.07 3.84
N ASP A 162 -11.98 0.49 3.55
CA ASP A 162 -11.40 1.74 4.00
C ASP A 162 -12.22 2.96 3.55
N GLN A 163 -12.67 2.94 2.30
CA GLN A 163 -13.54 3.96 1.74
C GLN A 163 -14.92 3.99 2.44
N ALA A 164 -15.50 2.82 2.72
CA ALA A 164 -16.78 2.72 3.42
C ALA A 164 -16.69 3.30 4.84
N ALA A 165 -15.68 2.88 5.61
CA ALA A 165 -15.46 3.38 6.97
C ALA A 165 -15.23 4.91 7.00
N ALA A 166 -14.49 5.45 6.03
CA ALA A 166 -14.27 6.90 5.93
C ALA A 166 -15.57 7.66 5.60
N LYS A 167 -16.46 7.10 4.77
CA LYS A 167 -17.75 7.70 4.46
C LYS A 167 -18.68 7.70 5.68
N GLU A 168 -18.68 6.63 6.47
CA GLU A 168 -19.45 6.55 7.71
C GLU A 168 -19.04 7.67 8.66
N LEU A 169 -17.74 7.86 8.90
CA LEU A 169 -17.21 8.95 9.75
C LEU A 169 -17.59 10.36 9.28
N HIS A 170 -17.75 10.58 7.97
CA HIS A 170 -18.18 11.88 7.43
C HIS A 170 -19.69 12.09 7.46
N ASN A 171 -20.47 11.01 7.41
CA ASN A 171 -21.93 11.06 7.41
C ASN A 171 -22.52 11.05 8.82
N GLU A 172 -21.74 10.67 9.84
CA GLU A 172 -22.10 10.90 11.23
C GLU A 172 -22.45 12.39 11.38
N PRO A 173 -23.74 12.73 11.58
CA PRO A 173 -24.17 14.11 11.60
C PRO A 173 -23.39 14.75 12.73
N ALA A 174 -22.60 15.78 12.41
CA ALA A 174 -21.76 16.49 13.38
C ALA A 174 -22.59 16.68 14.64
N ALA A 175 -22.36 15.82 15.64
CA ALA A 175 -23.15 15.81 16.85
C ALA A 175 -23.03 17.24 17.35
N THR A 176 -24.14 17.96 17.36
CA THR A 176 -24.23 19.37 17.71
C THR A 176 -23.64 19.52 19.10
N ALA A 177 -22.32 19.68 19.16
CA ALA A 177 -21.61 19.95 20.38
C ALA A 177 -22.22 21.27 20.85
N PRO A 178 -22.84 21.32 22.02
CA PRO A 178 -23.53 22.52 22.47
C PRO A 178 -22.53 23.67 22.47
N ILE A 179 -22.74 24.63 21.57
CA ILE A 179 -21.92 25.84 21.35
C ILE A 179 -21.95 26.77 22.61
N GLY A 180 -22.62 26.37 23.69
CA GLY A 180 -22.93 27.22 24.84
C GLY A 180 -22.04 27.09 26.09
N ALA A 181 -21.03 26.23 26.14
CA ALA A 181 -20.14 26.20 27.29
C ALA A 181 -19.05 27.28 27.15
N SER A 182 -19.30 28.45 27.75
CA SER A 182 -18.35 29.56 27.87
C SER A 182 -16.96 29.05 28.25
N LEU A 183 -15.97 29.29 27.39
CA LEU A 183 -14.57 29.05 27.71
C LEU A 183 -14.22 29.81 29.01
N PRO A 184 -13.64 29.15 30.03
CA PRO A 184 -13.14 29.85 31.19
C PRO A 184 -12.05 30.85 30.76
N PRO A 185 -11.96 32.02 31.43
CA PRO A 185 -10.99 33.05 31.09
C PRO A 185 -9.57 32.46 31.07
N ILE A 186 -8.88 32.68 29.96
CA ILE A 186 -7.48 32.31 29.75
C ILE A 186 -6.65 33.04 30.80
N ALA A 187 -6.27 32.33 31.85
CA ALA A 187 -5.27 32.82 32.79
C ALA A 187 -3.92 32.91 32.06
N THR A 188 -3.39 34.13 31.95
CA THR A 188 -2.04 34.42 31.49
C THR A 188 -1.03 33.79 32.45
N SER A 189 -0.59 32.57 32.17
CA SER A 189 0.55 31.94 32.85
C SER A 189 1.85 32.45 32.25
N GLY A 190 2.75 32.94 33.11
CA GLY A 190 4.05 33.49 32.76
C GLY A 190 5.03 32.50 32.09
N PRO A 191 6.20 32.99 31.66
CA PRO A 191 7.17 32.20 30.91
C PRO A 191 7.89 31.24 31.86
N GLY A 192 7.82 29.93 31.58
CA GLY A 192 8.75 28.96 32.12
C GLY A 192 8.12 27.73 32.75
N ALA A 193 7.73 26.75 31.92
CA ALA A 193 7.83 25.34 32.28
C ALA A 193 7.70 24.47 31.03
N CYS A 194 8.80 23.80 30.67
CA CYS A 194 8.89 22.87 29.56
C CYS A 194 8.02 21.63 29.86
N ARG A 195 6.79 21.62 29.35
CA ARG A 195 5.82 20.54 29.57
C ARG A 195 6.15 19.37 28.64
N ARG A 196 6.83 18.35 29.17
CA ARG A 196 7.02 17.05 28.50
C ARG A 196 5.65 16.47 28.14
N LYS A 197 5.44 16.15 26.86
CA LYS A 197 4.25 15.46 26.36
C LYS A 197 4.28 14.01 26.86
N SER A 198 3.50 13.69 27.89
CA SER A 198 3.15 12.31 28.23
C SER A 198 2.04 11.85 27.29
N MET A 199 2.27 10.78 26.53
CA MET A 199 1.23 10.11 25.77
C MET A 199 0.47 9.18 26.71
N ALA A 200 -0.67 9.63 27.23
CA ALA A 200 -1.63 8.77 27.91
C ALA A 200 -2.71 8.34 26.90
N ALA A 201 -2.92 7.03 26.80
CA ALA A 201 -3.97 6.40 26.01
C ALA A 201 -5.34 6.68 26.64
N SER A 202 -6.32 7.08 25.82
CA SER A 202 -7.71 7.23 26.24
C SER A 202 -8.56 6.12 25.62
N ALA A 203 -9.42 5.55 26.47
CA ALA A 203 -10.25 4.37 26.27
C ALA A 203 -11.42 4.61 25.29
N LEU A 204 -11.82 3.53 24.63
CA LEU A 204 -12.91 3.43 23.64
C LEU A 204 -14.28 3.28 24.31
N GLY A 205 -15.30 3.74 23.59
CA GLY A 205 -16.71 3.37 23.79
C GLY A 205 -17.13 2.31 22.76
N ASP A 206 -18.09 1.49 23.18
CA ASP A 206 -18.62 0.31 22.52
C ASP A 206 -19.44 0.63 21.26
N SER A 207 -19.22 -0.11 20.16
CA SER A 207 -20.27 -0.38 19.17
C SER A 207 -19.93 -1.58 18.28
N ALA A 208 -20.75 -2.61 18.38
CA ALA A 208 -20.68 -3.89 17.69
C ALA A 208 -20.85 -3.82 16.16
N ARG A 209 -20.27 -4.81 15.45
CA ARG A 209 -20.79 -5.59 14.29
C ARG A 209 -19.65 -6.47 13.72
N SER A 210 -19.66 -7.79 13.88
CA SER A 210 -20.45 -8.82 13.14
C SER A 210 -19.96 -9.11 11.70
N ILE A 211 -19.35 -10.30 11.54
CA ILE A 211 -19.46 -11.25 10.40
C ILE A 211 -18.31 -11.37 9.34
N GLN A 212 -17.79 -12.63 9.31
CA GLN A 212 -17.32 -13.51 8.22
C GLN A 212 -15.85 -13.60 7.75
N ARG A 213 -15.27 -14.75 8.13
CA ARG A 213 -14.23 -15.53 7.45
C ARG A 213 -14.71 -16.01 6.08
N ILE A 214 -14.04 -15.59 4.99
CA ILE A 214 -13.99 -16.35 3.73
C ILE A 214 -12.58 -16.21 3.15
N ALA A 215 -11.74 -17.25 3.31
CA ALA A 215 -10.61 -17.55 2.43
C ALA A 215 -10.03 -18.95 2.77
N SER A 216 -10.85 -19.99 2.61
CA SER A 216 -10.35 -21.35 2.40
C SER A 216 -10.77 -21.73 0.99
N ILE A 217 -9.89 -21.53 0.02
CA ILE A 217 -9.74 -22.29 -1.24
C ILE A 217 -8.43 -21.79 -1.86
N SER A 218 -7.35 -22.53 -1.65
CA SER A 218 -6.32 -22.74 -2.68
C SER A 218 -5.41 -23.89 -2.24
N SER A 219 -6.04 -25.07 -2.09
CA SER A 219 -5.33 -26.34 -2.03
C SER A 219 -5.48 -27.00 -3.40
N ARG A 220 -4.55 -26.69 -4.30
CA ARG A 220 -4.23 -27.46 -5.52
C ARG A 220 -3.04 -26.79 -6.22
N ARG A 221 -1.84 -27.22 -5.82
CA ARG A 221 -0.60 -27.38 -6.61
C ARG A 221 0.53 -27.76 -5.65
N LEU A 222 0.43 -28.97 -5.09
CA LEU A 222 1.55 -29.74 -4.56
C LEU A 222 1.72 -30.93 -5.50
N ILE A 223 2.67 -30.81 -6.43
CA ILE A 223 3.34 -31.78 -7.32
C ILE A 223 4.18 -30.81 -8.18
N SER A 224 5.51 -30.72 -8.14
CA SER A 224 6.57 -31.70 -7.95
C SER A 224 7.89 -30.94 -7.79
N ASP A 225 8.49 -30.92 -6.61
CA ASP A 225 9.88 -30.49 -6.42
C ASP A 225 10.60 -31.61 -5.64
N ALA A 226 10.87 -32.71 -6.35
CA ALA A 226 11.69 -33.82 -5.88
C ALA A 226 12.52 -34.37 -7.03
N ILE A 227 13.13 -33.50 -7.85
CA ILE A 227 14.16 -33.88 -8.83
C ILE A 227 15.11 -32.70 -8.95
N PHE A 228 16.20 -32.72 -8.19
CA PHE A 228 17.54 -32.19 -8.53
C PHE A 228 18.38 -32.16 -7.24
N ALA A 229 18.81 -33.37 -6.84
CA ALA A 229 19.98 -33.56 -5.99
C ALA A 229 20.84 -34.61 -6.71
N VAL A 230 21.73 -34.13 -7.58
CA VAL A 230 22.94 -34.81 -8.07
C VAL A 230 24.02 -33.74 -8.13
#